data_AF-A0A7J6SBE4-F1
#
_entry.id   AF-A0A7J6SBE4-F1
#
_cell.length_a   1.000
_cell.length_b   1.000
_cell.length_c   1.000
_cell.angle_alpha   90.00
_cell.angle_beta   90.00
_cell.angle_gamma   90.00
#
_symmetry.space_group_name_H-M   'P 1'
#
loop_
_entity.id
_entity.type
_entity.pdbx_description
1 polymer ?
#
loop_
_entity_poly.entity_id
_entity_poly.type
_entity_poly.pdbx_seq_one_letter_code
_entity_poly.pdbx_strand_id
1 'polypeptide(L)'
;MYGDVAHGAMLLSVAIYALLNAEKWKYSDSAVHQGLSYARYLLFGMGFFAIYAGFMYNDFLSVGIGIFGESRFEDPDHFGTGASYEMRAKSWFDGSNTGDGHGPYPFGIDPSWHGATNELLFMNSLKMKLSVLFGVAQMLLGVCLKFSNSYYNRNWTDFTFECIPQLAFMLCFFGYMDWMIMYKWVTPVTQDPDLNGPPSLINTLIGMGLSQPNKQPLYQGQDDIQKVLMVVTACAVPLMLIPKPVIILIKRRLANRASYSTRTNGDLEEPLLGERKGHEDEHEEEPFGEPMLETSGTFQAVWIYLGFAVLFGITVGVLLFMDVLESFLHTLRLHWVEFQSKFYKADGYSFVPYRHHQVLVAELNG
;
A
#
# COMPACT_ATOMS: atom_id res chain seq x y z
N MET A 1 -2.87 -4.97 -1.17
CA MET A 1 -3.77 -5.10 0.00
C MET A 1 -4.64 -6.30 -0.29
N TYR A 2 -5.71 -6.13 -1.06
CA TYR A 2 -6.33 -7.21 -1.83
C TYR A 2 -5.34 -7.92 -2.77
N GLY A 3 -5.45 -9.24 -2.93
CA GLY A 3 -4.52 -10.05 -3.73
C GLY A 3 -4.72 -11.57 -3.61
N ASP A 4 -5.89 -12.06 -4.04
CA ASP A 4 -6.25 -13.49 -4.18
C ASP A 4 -6.82 -13.69 -5.60
N VAL A 5 -6.48 -14.82 -6.24
CA VAL A 5 -6.87 -15.14 -7.63
C VAL A 5 -8.37 -15.34 -7.79
N ALA A 6 -9.00 -16.10 -6.90
CA ALA A 6 -10.42 -16.47 -6.97
C ALA A 6 -11.32 -15.30 -6.58
N HIS A 7 -10.99 -14.60 -5.49
CA HIS A 7 -11.70 -13.40 -5.06
C HIS A 7 -11.54 -12.26 -6.09
N GLY A 8 -10.34 -12.10 -6.67
CA GLY A 8 -10.10 -11.21 -7.81
C GLY A 8 -10.92 -11.58 -9.05
N ALA A 9 -11.06 -12.87 -9.37
CA ALA A 9 -11.86 -13.35 -10.49
C ALA A 9 -13.37 -13.14 -10.28
N MET A 10 -13.88 -13.29 -9.06
CA MET A 10 -15.26 -12.94 -8.71
C MET A 10 -15.50 -11.43 -8.88
N LEU A 11 -14.61 -10.58 -8.36
CA LEU A 11 -14.69 -9.12 -8.51
C LEU A 11 -14.62 -8.69 -9.99
N LEU A 12 -13.72 -9.29 -10.79
CA LEU A 12 -13.62 -9.04 -12.23
C LEU A 12 -14.89 -9.47 -12.98
N SER A 13 -15.50 -10.60 -12.60
CA SER A 13 -16.74 -11.08 -13.20
C SER A 13 -17.91 -10.12 -12.95
N VAL A 14 -18.04 -9.58 -11.73
CA VAL A 14 -19.01 -8.54 -11.39
C VAL A 14 -18.73 -7.24 -12.17
N ALA A 15 -17.46 -6.85 -12.31
CA ALA A 15 -17.08 -5.67 -13.10
C ALA A 15 -17.40 -5.81 -14.59
N ILE A 16 -17.19 -6.99 -15.18
CA ILE A 16 -17.57 -7.30 -16.57
C ILE A 16 -19.10 -7.26 -16.74
N TYR A 17 -19.86 -7.88 -15.82
CA TYR A 17 -21.32 -7.83 -15.83
C TYR A 17 -21.86 -6.39 -15.75
N ALA A 18 -21.22 -5.54 -14.94
CA ALA A 18 -21.53 -4.12 -14.85
C ALA A 18 -21.17 -3.34 -16.12
N LEU A 19 -20.04 -3.65 -16.76
CA LEU A 19 -19.60 -3.01 -17.99
C LEU A 19 -20.54 -3.33 -19.17
N LEU A 20 -21.05 -4.57 -19.24
CA LEU A 20 -22.02 -5.01 -20.25
C LEU A 20 -23.43 -4.41 -20.08
N ASN A 21 -23.84 -4.06 -18.86
CA ASN A 21 -25.18 -3.48 -18.59
C ASN A 21 -25.17 -1.96 -18.33
N ALA A 22 -24.00 -1.32 -18.38
CA ALA A 22 -23.79 0.08 -18.04
C ALA A 22 -24.76 1.06 -18.75
N GLU A 23 -25.10 0.82 -20.02
CA GLU A 23 -26.01 1.70 -20.78
C GLU A 23 -27.45 1.66 -20.25
N LYS A 24 -27.93 0.50 -19.81
CA LYS A 24 -29.27 0.32 -19.20
C LYS A 24 -29.33 0.97 -17.82
N TRP A 25 -28.25 0.84 -17.05
CA TRP A 25 -28.17 1.30 -15.66
C TRP A 25 -27.89 2.79 -15.49
N LYS A 26 -27.30 3.45 -16.51
CA LYS A 26 -27.06 4.90 -16.54
C LYS A 26 -28.30 5.76 -16.28
N TYR A 27 -29.50 5.21 -16.56
CA TYR A 27 -30.80 5.87 -16.41
C TYR A 27 -31.69 5.20 -15.35
N SER A 28 -31.10 4.45 -14.42
CA SER A 28 -31.82 3.79 -13.31
C SER A 28 -31.75 4.64 -12.04
N ASP A 29 -32.88 4.80 -11.34
CA ASP A 29 -32.98 5.54 -10.07
C ASP A 29 -32.22 4.88 -8.90
N SER A 30 -31.80 3.60 -9.02
CA SER A 30 -31.11 2.93 -7.92
C SER A 30 -29.66 3.43 -7.81
N ALA A 31 -29.32 4.01 -6.65
CA ALA A 31 -27.99 4.54 -6.38
C ALA A 31 -26.87 3.50 -6.57
N VAL A 32 -27.17 2.22 -6.33
CA VAL A 32 -26.25 1.10 -6.58
C VAL A 32 -25.96 0.93 -8.07
N HIS A 33 -26.99 0.86 -8.93
CA HIS A 33 -26.79 0.74 -10.38
C HIS A 33 -26.11 1.99 -10.96
N GLN A 34 -26.48 3.19 -10.50
CA GLN A 34 -25.86 4.43 -10.92
C GLN A 34 -24.37 4.50 -10.52
N GLY A 35 -24.04 4.25 -9.24
CA GLY A 35 -22.66 4.24 -8.74
C GLY A 35 -21.78 3.19 -9.41
N LEU A 36 -22.32 1.98 -9.60
CA LEU A 36 -21.65 0.88 -10.30
C LEU A 36 -21.41 1.23 -11.78
N SER A 37 -22.33 1.96 -12.43
CA SER A 37 -22.14 2.44 -13.81
C SER A 37 -21.01 3.46 -13.94
N TYR A 38 -20.77 4.31 -12.93
CA TYR A 38 -19.63 5.23 -12.88
C TYR A 38 -18.32 4.48 -12.56
N ALA A 39 -18.33 3.58 -11.60
CA ALA A 39 -17.15 2.86 -11.12
C ALA A 39 -16.64 1.73 -12.05
N ARG A 40 -17.39 1.38 -13.11
CA ARG A 40 -17.15 0.19 -13.95
C ARG A 40 -15.69 -0.04 -14.40
N TYR A 41 -14.98 0.99 -14.87
CA TYR A 41 -13.59 0.85 -15.32
C TYR A 41 -12.60 0.71 -14.15
N LEU A 42 -12.89 1.33 -13.02
CA LEU A 42 -12.09 1.25 -11.80
C LEU A 42 -12.19 -0.16 -11.18
N LEU A 43 -13.41 -0.71 -11.10
CA LEU A 43 -13.64 -2.07 -10.63
C LEU A 43 -13.05 -3.13 -11.57
N PHE A 44 -13.11 -2.91 -12.89
CA PHE A 44 -12.46 -3.78 -13.86
C PHE A 44 -10.93 -3.79 -13.67
N GLY A 45 -10.32 -2.61 -13.49
CA GLY A 45 -8.90 -2.48 -13.18
C GLY A 45 -8.52 -3.15 -11.85
N MET A 46 -9.31 -2.94 -10.79
CA MET A 46 -9.12 -3.60 -9.50
C MET A 46 -9.18 -5.13 -9.61
N GLY A 47 -10.20 -5.69 -10.27
CA GLY A 47 -10.33 -7.14 -10.46
C GLY A 47 -9.16 -7.73 -11.26
N PHE A 48 -8.76 -7.07 -12.35
CA PHE A 48 -7.63 -7.53 -13.18
C PHE A 48 -6.29 -7.52 -12.40
N PHE A 49 -5.97 -6.44 -11.70
CA PHE A 49 -4.73 -6.37 -10.91
C PHE A 49 -4.78 -7.22 -9.64
N ALA A 50 -5.96 -7.48 -9.06
CA ALA A 50 -6.14 -8.41 -7.94
C ALA A 50 -5.80 -9.85 -8.34
N ILE A 51 -6.24 -10.31 -9.52
CA ILE A 51 -5.87 -11.63 -10.07
C ILE A 51 -4.36 -11.74 -10.27
N TYR A 52 -3.74 -10.72 -10.87
CA TYR A 52 -2.28 -10.68 -11.05
C TYR A 52 -1.53 -10.73 -9.71
N ALA A 53 -1.96 -9.95 -8.71
CA ALA A 53 -1.39 -9.97 -7.37
C ALA A 53 -1.61 -11.32 -6.66
N GLY A 54 -2.78 -11.94 -6.83
CA GLY A 54 -3.08 -13.28 -6.33
C GLY A 54 -2.14 -14.33 -6.89
N PHE A 55 -1.89 -14.35 -8.21
CA PHE A 55 -0.91 -15.28 -8.79
C PHE A 55 0.53 -14.98 -8.34
N MET A 56 0.89 -13.71 -8.05
CA MET A 56 2.20 -13.40 -7.47
C MET A 56 2.36 -13.92 -6.03
N TYR A 57 1.31 -13.87 -5.20
CA TYR A 57 1.31 -14.52 -3.88
C TYR A 57 1.01 -16.04 -3.95
N ASN A 58 0.68 -16.54 -5.14
CA ASN A 58 0.21 -17.89 -5.40
C ASN A 58 -0.99 -18.30 -4.53
N ASP A 59 -1.94 -17.38 -4.32
CA ASP A 59 -3.06 -17.54 -3.38
C ASP A 59 -4.40 -17.69 -4.11
N PHE A 60 -5.03 -18.84 -3.95
CA PHE A 60 -6.36 -19.17 -4.47
C PHE A 60 -7.24 -19.68 -3.32
N LEU A 61 -8.10 -18.83 -2.74
CA LEU A 61 -8.92 -19.17 -1.57
C LEU A 61 -8.09 -19.68 -0.37
N SER A 62 -6.94 -19.05 -0.07
CA SER A 62 -5.98 -19.47 0.95
C SER A 62 -5.30 -20.84 0.68
N VAL A 63 -5.23 -21.25 -0.59
CA VAL A 63 -4.54 -22.49 -1.02
C VAL A 63 -3.53 -22.20 -2.13
N GLY A 64 -2.31 -22.72 -1.98
CA GLY A 64 -1.24 -22.62 -2.97
C GLY A 64 -1.44 -23.54 -4.18
N ILE A 65 -1.25 -23.02 -5.40
CA ILE A 65 -1.47 -23.78 -6.65
C ILE A 65 -0.17 -24.05 -7.42
N GLY A 66 0.13 -25.33 -7.64
CA GLY A 66 1.36 -25.83 -8.28
C GLY A 66 1.42 -25.70 -9.81
N ILE A 67 1.12 -24.51 -10.35
CA ILE A 67 1.00 -24.30 -11.81
C ILE A 67 2.37 -24.33 -12.54
N PHE A 68 3.41 -23.71 -11.96
CA PHE A 68 4.66 -23.42 -12.66
C PHE A 68 5.80 -24.41 -12.37
N GLY A 69 5.45 -25.65 -12.00
CA GLY A 69 6.38 -26.75 -11.76
C GLY A 69 6.46 -27.18 -10.29
N GLU A 70 7.40 -28.08 -10.01
CA GLU A 70 7.64 -28.63 -8.67
C GLU A 70 8.12 -27.58 -7.66
N SER A 71 7.70 -27.74 -6.41
CA SER A 71 8.21 -26.97 -5.28
C SER A 71 9.71 -27.19 -5.05
N ARG A 72 10.36 -26.18 -4.51
CA ARG A 72 11.77 -26.15 -4.05
C ARG A 72 11.90 -26.44 -2.56
N PHE A 73 10.79 -26.45 -1.83
CA PHE A 73 10.71 -26.71 -0.40
C PHE A 73 9.94 -28.00 -0.11
N GLU A 74 10.30 -28.68 0.98
CA GLU A 74 9.74 -29.96 1.41
C GLU A 74 9.84 -30.09 2.93
N ASP A 75 8.94 -30.89 3.52
CA ASP A 75 9.09 -31.40 4.87
C ASP A 75 9.93 -32.68 4.78
N PRO A 76 11.17 -32.71 5.32
CA PRO A 76 12.04 -33.86 5.20
C PRO A 76 11.67 -35.04 6.11
N ASP A 77 10.78 -34.83 7.09
CA ASP A 77 10.57 -35.77 8.20
C ASP A 77 9.17 -36.42 8.21
N HIS A 78 8.07 -35.73 7.85
CA HIS A 78 6.70 -36.26 8.06
C HIS A 78 5.66 -36.01 6.94
N PHE A 79 5.66 -36.85 5.91
CA PHE A 79 4.52 -36.95 4.98
C PHE A 79 3.29 -37.61 5.64
N GLY A 80 2.40 -36.80 6.22
CA GLY A 80 1.03 -37.24 6.59
C GLY A 80 0.72 -37.47 8.08
N THR A 81 1.53 -36.93 9.00
CA THR A 81 1.14 -36.83 10.43
C THR A 81 1.10 -35.37 10.85
N GLY A 82 0.02 -34.96 11.51
CA GLY A 82 -0.32 -33.54 11.78
C GLY A 82 0.50 -32.87 12.88
N ALA A 83 1.81 -32.98 12.83
CA ALA A 83 2.74 -32.18 13.62
C ALA A 83 3.16 -30.91 12.85
N SER A 84 3.88 -30.01 13.53
CA SER A 84 4.36 -28.74 12.98
C SER A 84 5.41 -28.95 11.88
N TYR A 85 4.99 -28.81 10.62
CA TYR A 85 5.87 -28.76 9.44
C TYR A 85 6.73 -27.47 9.46
N GLU A 86 8.06 -27.59 9.43
CA GLU A 86 8.94 -26.46 9.10
C GLU A 86 9.44 -26.64 7.67
N MET A 87 9.07 -25.74 6.76
CA MET A 87 9.50 -25.87 5.37
C MET A 87 10.99 -25.58 5.23
N ARG A 88 11.73 -26.55 4.71
CA ARG A 88 13.17 -26.48 4.46
C ARG A 88 13.43 -26.61 2.96
N ALA A 89 14.57 -26.10 2.51
CA ALA A 89 15.02 -26.31 1.14
C ALA A 89 15.19 -27.82 0.86
N LYS A 90 14.69 -28.30 -0.29
CA LYS A 90 14.95 -29.67 -0.75
C LYS A 90 16.45 -29.92 -0.86
N SER A 91 16.88 -31.16 -0.68
CA SER A 91 18.31 -31.54 -0.70
C SER A 91 19.04 -31.21 -2.02
N TRP A 92 18.29 -31.02 -3.11
CA TRP A 92 18.78 -30.58 -4.43
C TRP A 92 18.52 -29.09 -4.72
N PHE A 93 17.80 -28.37 -3.86
CA PHE A 93 17.57 -26.94 -3.99
C PHE A 93 18.61 -26.15 -3.19
N ASP A 94 19.52 -25.50 -3.90
CA ASP A 94 20.52 -24.63 -3.32
C ASP A 94 19.91 -23.30 -2.83
N GLY A 95 19.42 -23.30 -1.59
CA GLY A 95 18.98 -22.09 -0.89
C GLY A 95 20.08 -21.07 -0.57
N SER A 96 21.34 -21.33 -0.98
CA SER A 96 22.49 -20.43 -0.78
C SER A 96 23.01 -19.76 -2.06
N ASN A 97 22.34 -19.93 -3.20
CA ASN A 97 22.65 -19.23 -4.47
C ASN A 97 24.12 -19.37 -4.95
N THR A 98 24.73 -20.53 -4.76
CA THR A 98 26.10 -20.84 -5.23
C THR A 98 26.21 -20.99 -6.75
N GLY A 99 25.09 -21.30 -7.43
CA GLY A 99 24.94 -21.21 -8.88
C GLY A 99 24.72 -22.54 -9.62
N ASP A 100 25.01 -23.68 -8.99
CA ASP A 100 24.88 -25.02 -9.60
C ASP A 100 23.47 -25.65 -9.44
N GLY A 101 22.61 -25.04 -8.61
CA GLY A 101 21.26 -25.56 -8.31
C GLY A 101 20.15 -25.07 -9.26
N HIS A 102 19.00 -25.74 -9.21
CA HIS A 102 17.78 -25.22 -9.83
C HIS A 102 17.35 -23.91 -9.15
N GLY A 103 17.16 -22.85 -9.94
CA GLY A 103 16.75 -21.54 -9.44
C GLY A 103 15.36 -21.48 -8.77
N PRO A 104 14.98 -20.30 -8.23
CA PRO A 104 13.73 -20.08 -7.50
C PRO A 104 12.48 -20.39 -8.34
N TYR A 105 11.33 -20.44 -7.68
CA TYR A 105 10.05 -20.78 -8.32
C TYR A 105 9.77 -19.85 -9.52
N PRO A 106 9.39 -20.35 -10.71
CA PRO A 106 9.47 -19.54 -11.94
C PRO A 106 8.53 -18.34 -12.00
N PHE A 107 7.40 -18.38 -11.28
CA PHE A 107 6.47 -17.26 -11.17
C PHE A 107 5.67 -17.31 -9.87
N GLY A 108 5.68 -16.20 -9.13
CA GLY A 108 5.01 -16.10 -7.83
C GLY A 108 5.77 -16.81 -6.70
N ILE A 109 5.07 -17.03 -5.57
CA ILE A 109 5.60 -17.73 -4.40
C ILE A 109 5.44 -19.24 -4.56
N ASP A 110 6.43 -20.00 -4.08
CA ASP A 110 6.42 -21.46 -4.13
C ASP A 110 5.20 -22.03 -3.37
N PRO A 111 4.38 -22.92 -3.98
CA PRO A 111 3.16 -23.45 -3.37
C PRO A 111 3.40 -24.11 -2.00
N SER A 112 4.59 -24.69 -1.76
CA SER A 112 4.90 -25.36 -0.49
C SER A 112 5.03 -24.41 0.70
N TRP A 113 4.99 -23.08 0.51
CA TRP A 113 4.85 -22.15 1.63
C TRP A 113 3.44 -22.03 2.18
N HIS A 114 2.39 -22.37 1.41
CA HIS A 114 1.00 -22.32 1.88
C HIS A 114 0.72 -23.49 2.82
N GLY A 115 0.49 -23.20 4.09
CA GLY A 115 0.56 -24.23 5.12
C GLY A 115 2.02 -24.59 5.41
N ALA A 116 2.83 -23.57 5.77
CA ALA A 116 4.13 -23.74 6.42
C ALA A 116 4.08 -23.09 7.82
N THR A 117 4.61 -23.70 8.89
CA THR A 117 4.55 -23.03 10.22
C THR A 117 5.42 -21.77 10.27
N ASN A 118 6.44 -21.72 9.41
CA ASN A 118 7.27 -20.56 9.12
C ASN A 118 6.72 -19.66 7.98
N GLU A 119 5.54 -19.94 7.41
CA GLU A 119 4.89 -19.13 6.36
C GLU A 119 4.73 -17.68 6.81
N LEU A 120 4.09 -17.45 7.97
CA LEU A 120 3.78 -16.11 8.48
C LEU A 120 5.05 -15.27 8.68
N LEU A 121 6.16 -15.90 9.08
CA LEU A 121 7.46 -15.22 9.24
C LEU A 121 8.05 -14.80 7.89
N PHE A 122 8.01 -15.69 6.89
CA PHE A 122 8.45 -15.40 5.53
C PHE A 122 7.57 -14.35 4.85
N MET A 123 6.26 -14.58 4.83
CA MET A 123 5.25 -13.75 4.17
C MET A 123 5.17 -12.34 4.76
N ASN A 124 5.23 -12.17 6.09
CA ASN A 124 5.27 -10.85 6.71
C ASN A 124 6.56 -10.11 6.33
N SER A 125 7.71 -10.80 6.41
CA SER A 125 9.01 -10.22 6.02
C SER A 125 9.09 -9.81 4.54
N LEU A 126 8.41 -10.56 3.65
CA LEU A 126 8.31 -10.26 2.22
C LEU A 126 7.33 -9.11 1.96
N LYS A 127 6.09 -9.20 2.47
CA LYS A 127 5.04 -8.18 2.29
C LYS A 127 5.46 -6.81 2.86
N MET A 128 6.17 -6.78 3.99
CA MET A 128 6.74 -5.54 4.56
C MET A 128 7.77 -4.89 3.62
N LYS A 129 8.78 -5.64 3.13
CA LYS A 129 9.82 -5.11 2.22
C LYS A 129 9.21 -4.63 0.89
N LEU A 130 8.28 -5.41 0.34
CA LEU A 130 7.58 -5.10 -0.90
C LEU A 130 6.73 -3.82 -0.76
N SER A 131 6.09 -3.62 0.40
CA SER A 131 5.34 -2.41 0.72
C SER A 131 6.23 -1.16 0.76
N VAL A 132 7.42 -1.25 1.38
CA VAL A 132 8.40 -0.15 1.38
C VAL A 132 8.84 0.19 -0.05
N LEU A 133 9.27 -0.81 -0.83
CA LEU A 133 9.71 -0.62 -2.23
C LEU A 133 8.66 0.08 -3.09
N PHE A 134 7.39 -0.36 -3.05
CA PHE A 134 6.32 0.29 -3.80
C PHE A 134 5.96 1.69 -3.25
N GLY A 135 5.97 1.86 -1.92
CA GLY A 135 5.69 3.15 -1.28
C GLY A 135 6.73 4.21 -1.65
N VAL A 136 8.02 3.89 -1.60
CA VAL A 136 9.09 4.80 -2.00
C VAL A 136 9.04 5.08 -3.50
N ALA A 137 8.78 4.08 -4.35
CA ALA A 137 8.60 4.28 -5.79
C ALA A 137 7.41 5.22 -6.12
N GLN A 138 6.26 5.03 -5.48
CA GLN A 138 5.10 5.93 -5.61
C GLN A 138 5.42 7.34 -5.12
N MET A 139 6.12 7.46 -3.99
CA MET A 139 6.54 8.74 -3.44
C MET A 139 7.52 9.48 -4.36
N LEU A 140 8.47 8.76 -4.97
CA LEU A 140 9.44 9.29 -5.93
C LEU A 140 8.74 9.80 -7.19
N LEU A 141 7.78 9.05 -7.73
CA LEU A 141 6.95 9.49 -8.86
C LEU A 141 6.22 10.82 -8.55
N GLY A 142 5.71 10.98 -7.32
CA GLY A 142 5.09 12.24 -6.87
C GLY A 142 6.06 13.43 -6.85
N VAL A 143 7.35 13.21 -6.52
CA VAL A 143 8.40 14.24 -6.61
C VAL A 143 8.78 14.52 -8.07
N CYS A 144 8.80 13.52 -8.94
CA CYS A 144 9.03 13.72 -10.37
C CYS A 144 7.90 14.53 -11.04
N LEU A 145 6.65 14.37 -10.60
CA LEU A 145 5.54 15.25 -11.04
C LEU A 145 5.69 16.68 -10.48
N LYS A 146 6.16 16.84 -9.24
CA LYS A 146 6.51 18.16 -8.67
C LYS A 146 7.59 18.87 -9.48
N PHE A 147 8.63 18.14 -9.90
CA PHE A 147 9.69 18.63 -10.77
C PHE A 147 9.14 19.14 -12.11
N SER A 148 8.29 18.35 -12.77
CA SER A 148 7.61 18.73 -14.02
C SER A 148 6.75 20.00 -13.85
N ASN A 149 5.94 20.06 -12.78
CA ASN A 149 5.12 21.23 -12.45
C ASN A 149 5.96 22.48 -12.18
N SER A 150 7.11 22.35 -11.51
CA SER A 150 8.02 23.48 -11.22
C SER A 150 8.70 23.99 -12.49
N TYR A 151 9.15 23.07 -13.36
CA TYR A 151 9.75 23.36 -14.66
C TYR A 151 8.77 24.07 -15.61
N TYR A 152 7.55 23.54 -15.77
CA TYR A 152 6.51 24.14 -16.62
C TYR A 152 6.17 25.57 -16.18
N ASN A 153 5.98 25.78 -14.87
CA ASN A 153 5.68 27.10 -14.30
C ASN A 153 6.92 28.03 -14.21
N ARG A 154 8.11 27.59 -14.63
CA ARG A 154 9.39 28.34 -14.60
C ARG A 154 9.76 28.91 -13.22
N ASN A 155 9.27 28.30 -12.13
CA ASN A 155 9.48 28.78 -10.76
C ASN A 155 10.81 28.26 -10.19
N TRP A 156 11.92 28.83 -10.67
CA TRP A 156 13.29 28.46 -10.30
C TRP A 156 13.55 28.37 -8.79
N THR A 157 12.89 29.19 -7.96
CA THR A 157 13.03 29.13 -6.49
C THR A 157 12.50 27.82 -5.90
N ASP A 158 11.35 27.37 -6.37
CA ASP A 158 10.69 26.14 -5.91
C ASP A 158 11.45 24.92 -6.48
N PHE A 159 12.02 25.07 -7.68
CA PHE A 159 12.86 24.06 -8.32
C PHE A 159 14.14 23.78 -7.50
N THR A 160 14.96 24.81 -7.22
CA THR A 160 16.28 24.61 -6.61
C THR A 160 16.25 24.39 -5.11
N PHE A 161 15.34 25.04 -4.38
CA PHE A 161 15.31 24.98 -2.91
C PHE A 161 14.27 24.03 -2.33
N GLU A 162 13.28 23.58 -3.12
CA GLU A 162 12.28 22.62 -2.63
C GLU A 162 12.37 21.29 -3.36
N CYS A 163 12.40 21.28 -4.69
CA CYS A 163 12.38 20.03 -5.44
C CYS A 163 13.70 19.25 -5.38
N ILE A 164 14.85 19.90 -5.58
CA ILE A 164 16.16 19.22 -5.56
C ILE A 164 16.50 18.68 -4.15
N PRO A 165 16.38 19.44 -3.03
CA PRO A 165 16.67 18.91 -1.70
C PRO A 165 15.69 17.80 -1.28
N GLN A 166 14.41 17.90 -1.65
CA GLN A 166 13.41 16.86 -1.37
C GLN A 166 13.74 15.55 -2.11
N LEU A 167 14.17 15.63 -3.37
CA LEU A 167 14.60 14.47 -4.14
C LEU A 167 15.87 13.84 -3.57
N ALA A 168 16.88 14.66 -3.25
CA ALA A 168 18.14 14.19 -2.64
C ALA A 168 17.91 13.51 -1.29
N PHE A 169 17.12 14.12 -0.40
CA PHE A 169 16.74 13.54 0.89
C PHE A 169 16.03 12.18 0.72
N MET A 170 15.06 12.09 -0.20
CA MET A 170 14.31 10.86 -0.45
C MET A 170 15.20 9.73 -0.97
N LEU A 171 16.08 10.02 -1.93
CA LEU A 171 16.98 9.01 -2.50
C LEU A 171 18.09 8.60 -1.53
N CYS A 172 18.69 9.54 -0.77
CA CYS A 172 19.76 9.23 0.17
C CYS A 172 19.29 8.46 1.42
N PHE A 173 18.06 8.68 1.90
CA PHE A 173 17.55 8.00 3.09
C PHE A 173 16.71 6.77 2.76
N PHE A 174 15.68 6.91 1.90
CA PHE A 174 14.77 5.82 1.57
C PHE A 174 15.24 5.00 0.35
N GLY A 175 15.70 5.66 -0.72
CA GLY A 175 16.22 4.96 -1.90
C GLY A 175 17.46 4.09 -1.60
N TYR A 176 18.28 4.47 -0.63
CA TYR A 176 19.36 3.63 -0.12
C TYR A 176 18.85 2.42 0.68
N MET A 177 17.74 2.55 1.41
CA MET A 177 17.10 1.42 2.08
C MET A 177 16.56 0.40 1.06
N ASP A 178 15.91 0.88 0.01
CA ASP A 178 15.43 0.03 -1.11
C ASP A 178 16.59 -0.70 -1.79
N TRP A 179 17.70 0.02 -2.05
CA TRP A 179 18.91 -0.59 -2.59
C TRP A 179 19.49 -1.65 -1.65
N MET A 180 19.50 -1.44 -0.33
CA MET A 180 19.89 -2.45 0.65
C MET A 180 18.95 -3.67 0.69
N ILE A 181 17.63 -3.48 0.48
CA ILE A 181 16.67 -4.59 0.37
C ILE A 181 17.04 -5.45 -0.85
N MET A 182 17.22 -4.82 -2.01
CA MET A 182 17.58 -5.52 -3.26
C MET A 182 18.96 -6.19 -3.15
N TYR A 183 19.95 -5.52 -2.57
CA TYR A 183 21.29 -6.07 -2.36
C TYR A 183 21.26 -7.31 -1.45
N LYS A 184 20.45 -7.30 -0.37
CA LYS A 184 20.26 -8.47 0.51
C LYS A 184 19.46 -9.61 -0.14
N TRP A 185 18.67 -9.34 -1.19
CA TRP A 185 18.01 -10.39 -1.97
C TRP A 185 18.90 -11.02 -3.05
N VAL A 186 19.87 -10.28 -3.60
CA VAL A 186 20.79 -10.77 -4.64
C VAL A 186 22.05 -11.42 -4.05
N THR A 187 22.56 -10.92 -2.93
CA THR A 187 23.81 -11.43 -2.33
C THR A 187 23.56 -12.71 -1.54
N PRO A 188 24.27 -13.82 -1.82
CA PRO A 188 24.16 -15.03 -1.00
C PRO A 188 24.62 -14.73 0.43
N VAL A 189 23.91 -15.25 1.44
CA VAL A 189 24.32 -15.11 2.84
C VAL A 189 25.44 -16.12 3.12
N THR A 190 26.66 -15.74 2.76
CA THR A 190 27.87 -16.36 3.29
C THR A 190 27.84 -16.22 4.82
N GLN A 191 27.62 -17.33 5.51
CA GLN A 191 27.61 -17.36 6.98
C GLN A 191 29.04 -17.26 7.50
N ASP A 192 29.58 -16.04 7.55
CA ASP A 192 30.81 -15.76 8.30
C ASP A 192 30.60 -16.20 9.77
N PRO A 193 31.40 -17.14 10.31
CA PRO A 193 31.13 -17.73 11.63
C PRO A 193 31.08 -16.74 12.79
N ASP A 194 31.72 -15.58 12.64
CA ASP A 194 31.76 -14.51 13.65
C ASP A 194 30.53 -13.57 13.62
N LEU A 195 29.69 -13.63 12.57
CA LEU A 195 28.47 -12.81 12.46
C LEU A 195 27.23 -13.57 12.92
N ASN A 196 26.65 -13.14 14.06
CA ASN A 196 25.38 -13.63 14.60
C ASN A 196 24.17 -13.33 13.69
N GLY A 197 24.03 -14.08 12.60
CA GLY A 197 22.92 -14.01 11.65
C GLY A 197 22.94 -12.81 10.69
N PRO A 198 22.06 -12.80 9.67
CA PRO A 198 22.09 -11.80 8.61
C PRO A 198 21.42 -10.47 9.04
N PRO A 199 22.11 -9.32 8.93
CA PRO A 199 21.73 -8.06 9.61
C PRO A 199 20.32 -7.56 9.32
N SER A 200 19.65 -7.02 10.35
CA SER A 200 18.32 -6.44 10.24
C SER A 200 18.39 -4.98 9.76
N LEU A 201 17.81 -4.72 8.58
CA LEU A 201 17.88 -3.39 7.93
C LEU A 201 17.33 -2.26 8.79
N ILE A 202 16.33 -2.54 9.64
CA ILE A 202 15.77 -1.57 10.59
C ILE A 202 16.85 -1.11 11.59
N ASN A 203 17.62 -2.04 12.16
CA ASN A 203 18.69 -1.71 13.09
C ASN A 203 19.84 -0.97 12.38
N THR A 204 20.12 -1.32 11.12
CA THR A 204 21.10 -0.60 10.30
C THR A 204 20.65 0.83 9.95
N LEU A 205 19.35 1.06 9.71
CA LEU A 205 18.78 2.38 9.49
C LEU A 205 18.81 3.24 10.76
N ILE A 206 18.46 2.64 11.92
CA ILE A 206 18.56 3.29 13.23
C ILE A 206 20.03 3.61 13.56
N GLY A 207 20.95 2.67 13.32
CA GLY A 207 22.39 2.86 13.47
C GLY A 207 22.91 4.01 12.63
N MET A 208 22.51 4.09 11.35
CA MET A 208 22.80 5.23 10.47
C MET A 208 22.24 6.54 11.04
N GLY A 209 20.96 6.58 11.42
CA GLY A 209 20.33 7.80 11.98
C GLY A 209 20.92 8.27 13.31
N LEU A 210 21.48 7.36 14.11
CA LEU A 210 22.13 7.65 15.40
C LEU A 210 23.67 7.72 15.31
N SER A 211 24.24 7.61 14.11
CA SER A 211 25.70 7.54 13.85
C SER A 211 26.44 6.48 14.71
N GLN A 212 25.81 5.34 14.96
CA GLN A 212 26.40 4.21 15.70
C GLN A 212 27.18 3.27 14.76
N PRO A 213 28.29 2.66 15.22
CA PRO A 213 29.07 1.73 14.40
C PRO A 213 28.27 0.45 14.08
N ASN A 214 28.26 0.04 12.82
CA ASN A 214 27.54 -1.15 12.38
C ASN A 214 28.24 -2.43 12.88
N LYS A 215 27.58 -3.17 13.78
CA LYS A 215 28.09 -4.46 14.29
C LYS A 215 28.13 -5.57 13.23
N GLN A 216 27.44 -5.37 12.10
CA GLN A 216 27.29 -6.32 10.99
C GLN A 216 27.20 -5.52 9.68
N PRO A 217 28.33 -5.25 8.99
CA PRO A 217 28.30 -4.59 7.69
C PRO A 217 27.73 -5.54 6.62
N LEU A 218 26.87 -5.00 5.75
CA LEU A 218 26.26 -5.75 4.64
C LEU A 218 27.21 -5.88 3.43
N TYR A 219 28.17 -4.94 3.30
CA TYR A 219 29.21 -4.92 2.27
C TYR A 219 30.42 -4.09 2.74
N GLN A 220 31.57 -4.28 2.08
CA GLN A 220 32.81 -3.56 2.42
C GLN A 220 32.69 -2.05 2.16
N GLY A 221 33.01 -1.23 3.15
CA GLY A 221 32.93 0.25 3.06
C GLY A 221 31.55 0.85 3.37
N GLN A 222 30.57 0.07 3.81
CA GLN A 222 29.21 0.54 4.15
C GLN A 222 29.20 1.78 5.06
N ASP A 223 30.01 1.77 6.12
CA ASP A 223 30.02 2.85 7.11
C ASP A 223 30.41 4.20 6.50
N ASP A 224 31.30 4.23 5.51
CA ASP A 224 31.74 5.47 4.87
C ASP A 224 30.71 6.01 3.87
N ILE A 225 30.04 5.11 3.13
CA ILE A 225 28.89 5.49 2.30
C ILE A 225 27.74 6.03 3.18
N GLN A 226 27.42 5.37 4.30
CA GLN A 226 26.39 5.85 5.23
C GLN A 226 26.72 7.22 5.82
N LYS A 227 27.98 7.49 6.21
CA LYS A 227 28.41 8.82 6.66
C LYS A 227 28.18 9.90 5.59
N VAL A 228 28.55 9.63 4.34
CA VAL A 228 28.34 10.57 3.22
C VAL A 228 26.85 10.82 2.96
N LEU A 229 26.03 9.75 2.90
CA LEU A 229 24.57 9.87 2.74
C LEU A 229 23.92 10.63 3.89
N MET A 230 24.37 10.43 5.13
CA MET A 230 23.91 11.16 6.30
C MET A 230 24.23 12.66 6.20
N VAL A 231 25.45 13.03 5.77
CA VAL A 231 25.83 14.45 5.57
C VAL A 231 24.99 15.11 4.48
N VAL A 232 24.77 14.45 3.34
CA VAL A 232 23.89 14.97 2.27
C VAL A 232 22.46 15.16 2.78
N THR A 233 21.93 14.17 3.53
CA THR A 233 20.59 14.21 4.13
C THR A 233 20.47 15.36 5.15
N ALA A 234 21.48 15.54 6.00
CA ALA A 234 21.53 16.62 6.99
C ALA A 234 21.63 18.01 6.34
N CYS A 235 22.36 18.16 5.23
CA CYS A 235 22.41 19.41 4.47
C CYS A 235 21.10 19.71 3.72
N ALA A 236 20.35 18.71 3.28
CA ALA A 236 19.08 18.89 2.57
C ALA A 236 17.99 19.55 3.46
N VAL A 237 17.98 19.28 4.77
CA VAL A 237 16.94 19.78 5.69
C VAL A 237 16.98 21.32 5.87
N PRO A 238 18.12 21.97 6.17
CA PRO A 238 18.22 23.43 6.15
C PRO A 238 17.95 24.05 4.76
N LEU A 239 18.37 23.37 3.69
CA LEU A 239 18.19 23.84 2.31
C LEU A 239 16.72 23.90 1.88
N MET A 240 15.84 23.02 2.38
CA MET A 240 14.39 23.14 2.16
C MET A 240 13.71 24.11 3.14
N LEU A 241 14.17 24.18 4.39
CA LEU A 241 13.47 24.90 5.46
C LEU A 241 13.71 26.42 5.42
N ILE A 242 14.93 26.87 5.11
CA ILE A 242 15.33 28.28 5.28
C ILE A 242 14.99 29.16 4.05
N PRO A 243 15.28 28.78 2.80
CA PRO A 243 15.16 29.71 1.67
C PRO A 243 13.74 30.15 1.39
N LYS A 244 12.75 29.25 1.50
CA LYS A 244 11.35 29.54 1.19
C LYS A 244 10.73 30.62 2.12
N PRO A 245 10.78 30.52 3.46
CA PRO A 245 10.31 31.60 4.34
C PRO A 245 11.14 32.87 4.22
N VAL A 246 12.45 32.81 3.93
CA VAL A 246 13.28 34.00 3.67
C VAL A 246 12.84 34.73 2.40
N ILE A 247 12.63 34.01 1.29
CA ILE A 247 12.13 34.57 0.03
C ILE A 247 10.72 35.13 0.20
N ILE A 248 9.83 34.45 0.94
CA ILE A 248 8.49 34.95 1.26
C ILE A 248 8.57 36.19 2.15
N LEU A 249 9.47 36.25 3.14
CA LEU A 249 9.67 37.42 4.00
C LEU A 249 10.21 38.62 3.21
N ILE A 250 11.13 38.40 2.26
CA ILE A 250 11.63 39.44 1.36
C ILE A 250 10.52 39.94 0.43
N LYS A 251 9.77 39.02 -0.22
CA LYS A 251 8.60 39.37 -1.04
C LYS A 251 7.53 40.10 -0.23
N ARG A 252 7.24 39.69 1.01
CA ARG A 252 6.29 40.37 1.91
C ARG A 252 6.81 41.72 2.40
N ARG A 253 8.11 41.90 2.65
CA ARG A 253 8.70 43.22 2.96
C ARG A 253 8.66 44.16 1.76
N LEU A 254 8.83 43.65 0.54
CA LEU A 254 8.71 44.42 -0.70
C LEU A 254 7.24 44.77 -1.01
N ALA A 255 6.32 43.83 -0.84
CA ALA A 255 4.88 44.05 -1.01
C ALA A 255 4.30 44.97 0.08
N ASN A 256 4.68 44.82 1.35
CA ASN A 256 4.27 45.73 2.43
C ASN A 256 4.76 47.17 2.17
N ARG A 257 5.91 47.37 1.49
CA ARG A 257 6.35 48.69 1.03
C ARG A 257 5.46 49.29 -0.08
N ALA A 258 4.69 48.47 -0.80
CA ALA A 258 3.70 48.91 -1.79
C ALA A 258 2.27 49.03 -1.20
N SER A 259 1.92 48.18 -0.24
CA SER A 259 0.56 48.11 0.35
C SER A 259 0.33 49.03 1.57
N TYR A 260 1.32 49.82 1.99
CA TYR A 260 1.19 50.73 3.14
C TYR A 260 0.22 51.92 2.90
N SER A 261 -0.35 52.06 1.69
CA SER A 261 -1.28 53.15 1.38
C SER A 261 -2.71 52.97 1.90
N THR A 262 -3.14 51.77 2.32
CA THR A 262 -4.58 51.51 2.48
C THR A 262 -4.98 50.66 3.70
N ARG A 263 -5.74 51.34 4.59
CA ARG A 263 -6.74 50.86 5.57
C ARG A 263 -6.32 50.61 7.04
N THR A 264 -7.22 51.04 7.92
CA THR A 264 -7.14 51.12 9.39
C THR A 264 -8.50 50.72 9.99
N ASN A 265 -8.50 50.04 11.15
CA ASN A 265 -9.66 49.72 12.03
C ASN A 265 -10.70 48.74 11.41
N GLY A 266 -11.43 47.90 12.15
CA GLY A 266 -11.38 47.52 13.57
C GLY A 266 -12.74 47.64 14.30
N ASP A 267 -13.09 46.89 15.36
CA ASP A 267 -12.54 45.68 16.04
C ASP A 267 -13.63 45.07 16.99
N LEU A 268 -13.35 43.95 17.71
CA LEU A 268 -14.16 43.32 18.81
C LEU A 268 -15.44 42.52 18.36
N GLU A 269 -16.06 41.59 19.12
CA GLU A 269 -15.91 41.05 20.50
C GLU A 269 -16.51 39.60 20.67
N GLU A 270 -16.47 39.00 21.88
CA GLU A 270 -17.00 37.67 22.31
C GLU A 270 -17.19 37.65 23.86
N PRO A 271 -17.55 36.57 24.65
CA PRO A 271 -17.92 35.15 24.38
C PRO A 271 -19.17 34.63 25.20
N LEU A 272 -19.26 33.30 25.50
CA LEU A 272 -20.09 32.58 26.54
C LEU A 272 -21.56 32.19 26.15
N LEU A 273 -22.24 31.12 26.65
CA LEU A 273 -21.94 29.93 27.52
C LEU A 273 -23.07 28.85 27.39
N GLY A 274 -22.85 27.55 27.72
CA GLY A 274 -23.91 26.52 27.86
C GLY A 274 -23.46 25.04 28.00
N GLU A 275 -24.21 24.18 28.71
CA GLU A 275 -23.92 22.74 29.06
C GLU A 275 -25.23 21.92 29.23
N ARG A 276 -25.40 20.63 29.62
CA ARG A 276 -24.63 19.42 30.09
C ARG A 276 -25.57 18.17 29.90
N LYS A 277 -25.36 16.86 30.21
CA LYS A 277 -24.32 15.95 30.79
C LYS A 277 -24.56 14.51 30.26
N GLY A 278 -23.48 13.74 29.99
CA GLY A 278 -23.47 12.26 29.95
C GLY A 278 -24.25 11.58 28.80
N HIS A 279 -24.19 10.25 28.63
CA HIS A 279 -23.48 9.20 29.39
C HIS A 279 -22.93 8.13 28.41
N GLU A 280 -22.34 7.05 28.92
CA GLU A 280 -21.64 6.00 28.15
C GLU A 280 -22.42 4.65 28.25
N ASP A 281 -21.71 3.53 28.07
CA ASP A 281 -22.12 2.12 28.21
C ASP A 281 -22.90 1.57 26.98
N GLU A 282 -22.28 0.77 26.11
CA GLU A 282 -21.85 -0.65 26.24
C GLU A 282 -22.95 -1.64 25.81
N HIS A 283 -22.57 -2.60 24.96
CA HIS A 283 -23.40 -3.73 24.53
C HIS A 283 -22.55 -5.00 24.61
N GLU A 284 -22.92 -5.90 25.51
CA GLU A 284 -22.28 -7.21 25.70
C GLU A 284 -22.69 -8.19 24.58
N GLU A 285 -21.79 -9.09 24.18
CA GLU A 285 -22.11 -10.23 23.31
C GLU A 285 -22.34 -11.50 24.13
N GLU A 286 -23.56 -12.04 24.09
CA GLU A 286 -23.96 -13.30 24.71
C GLU A 286 -23.60 -14.51 23.82
N PRO A 287 -22.77 -15.48 24.27
CA PRO A 287 -22.39 -16.63 23.47
C PRO A 287 -23.47 -17.72 23.48
N PHE A 288 -24.25 -17.81 22.40
CA PHE A 288 -25.30 -18.82 22.26
C PHE A 288 -24.73 -20.22 22.02
N GLY A 289 -24.95 -21.16 22.93
CA GLY A 289 -24.34 -22.49 22.90
C GLY A 289 -25.23 -23.62 22.37
N GLU A 290 -24.59 -24.54 21.63
CA GLU A 290 -24.94 -25.98 21.49
C GLU A 290 -26.27 -26.31 20.74
N PRO A 291 -26.42 -27.52 20.11
CA PRO A 291 -25.77 -28.78 20.48
C PRO A 291 -25.01 -29.55 19.39
N MET A 292 -24.18 -30.50 19.86
CA MET A 292 -23.63 -31.61 19.07
C MET A 292 -24.72 -32.43 18.34
N LEU A 293 -24.38 -32.94 17.14
CA LEU A 293 -25.08 -34.08 16.51
C LEU A 293 -24.07 -35.09 15.94
N GLU A 294 -24.25 -36.35 16.31
CA GLU A 294 -23.44 -37.48 15.86
C GLU A 294 -24.22 -38.31 14.81
N THR A 295 -23.50 -39.05 13.97
CA THR A 295 -23.95 -40.22 13.16
C THR A 295 -24.39 -39.98 11.68
N SER A 296 -23.89 -40.88 10.83
CA SER A 296 -24.29 -41.21 9.43
C SER A 296 -23.84 -40.28 8.28
N GLY A 297 -23.06 -40.86 7.36
CA GLY A 297 -22.40 -40.16 6.24
C GLY A 297 -23.30 -39.69 5.07
N THR A 298 -24.63 -39.85 5.15
CA THR A 298 -25.57 -39.24 4.20
C THR A 298 -26.01 -37.85 4.61
N PHE A 299 -26.23 -37.62 5.93
CA PHE A 299 -26.46 -36.27 6.47
C PHE A 299 -25.25 -35.37 6.28
N GLN A 300 -24.04 -35.93 6.27
CA GLN A 300 -22.80 -35.21 6.01
C GLN A 300 -22.84 -34.41 4.69
N ALA A 301 -23.46 -34.94 3.62
CA ALA A 301 -23.60 -34.21 2.36
C ALA A 301 -24.52 -32.97 2.47
N VAL A 302 -25.60 -33.06 3.27
CA VAL A 302 -26.52 -31.94 3.52
C VAL A 302 -25.86 -30.88 4.40
N TRP A 303 -25.14 -31.31 5.45
CA TRP A 303 -24.38 -30.40 6.31
C TRP A 303 -23.21 -29.72 5.57
N ILE A 304 -22.52 -30.43 4.65
CA ILE A 304 -21.51 -29.82 3.77
C ILE A 304 -22.15 -28.80 2.82
N TYR A 305 -23.33 -29.09 2.25
CA TYR A 305 -24.03 -28.14 1.37
C TYR A 305 -24.47 -26.88 2.12
N LEU A 306 -25.05 -27.03 3.32
CA LEU A 306 -25.44 -25.89 4.18
C LEU A 306 -24.21 -25.10 4.66
N GLY A 307 -23.14 -25.79 5.09
CA GLY A 307 -21.88 -25.17 5.49
C GLY A 307 -21.22 -24.41 4.33
N PHE A 308 -21.25 -24.95 3.11
CA PHE A 308 -20.78 -24.27 1.92
C PHE A 308 -21.63 -23.02 1.58
N ALA A 309 -22.96 -23.10 1.74
CA ALA A 309 -23.84 -21.94 1.54
C ALA A 309 -23.56 -20.81 2.56
N VAL A 310 -23.30 -21.16 3.82
CA VAL A 310 -22.88 -20.20 4.86
C VAL A 310 -21.50 -19.62 4.55
N LEU A 311 -20.51 -20.46 4.23
CA LEU A 311 -19.16 -20.05 3.86
C LEU A 311 -19.17 -19.09 2.65
N PHE A 312 -19.91 -19.45 1.58
CA PHE A 312 -20.07 -18.60 0.41
C PHE A 312 -20.75 -17.27 0.76
N GLY A 313 -21.76 -17.27 1.64
CA GLY A 313 -22.39 -16.05 2.14
C GLY A 313 -21.42 -15.13 2.88
N ILE A 314 -20.56 -15.69 3.75
CA ILE A 314 -19.52 -14.95 4.47
C ILE A 314 -18.45 -14.44 3.51
N THR A 315 -17.96 -15.27 2.58
CA THR A 315 -17.03 -14.88 1.52
C THR A 315 -17.56 -13.71 0.68
N VAL A 316 -18.83 -13.74 0.29
CA VAL A 316 -19.43 -12.63 -0.47
C VAL A 316 -19.60 -11.39 0.40
N GLY A 317 -20.13 -11.51 1.63
CA GLY A 317 -20.41 -10.37 2.49
C GLY A 317 -19.16 -9.65 3.03
N VAL A 318 -18.16 -10.43 3.46
CA VAL A 318 -16.93 -9.90 4.09
C VAL A 318 -15.84 -9.73 3.03
N LEU A 319 -15.36 -10.82 2.43
CA LEU A 319 -14.15 -10.83 1.59
C LEU A 319 -14.33 -10.15 0.21
N LEU A 320 -15.56 -10.11 -0.34
CA LEU A 320 -15.85 -9.43 -1.61
C LEU A 320 -16.41 -8.01 -1.46
N PHE A 321 -17.02 -7.66 -0.32
CA PHE A 321 -17.61 -6.33 -0.11
C PHE A 321 -16.83 -5.49 0.92
N MET A 322 -16.65 -5.98 2.15
CA MET A 322 -15.99 -5.23 3.23
C MET A 322 -14.50 -5.01 2.94
N ASP A 323 -13.74 -6.08 2.74
CA ASP A 323 -12.27 -6.04 2.59
C ASP A 323 -11.84 -5.32 1.29
N VAL A 324 -12.68 -5.41 0.25
CA VAL A 324 -12.51 -4.68 -1.02
C VAL A 324 -12.71 -3.18 -0.81
N LEU A 325 -13.75 -2.79 -0.06
CA LEU A 325 -14.03 -1.39 0.25
C LEU A 325 -12.94 -0.79 1.16
N GLU A 326 -12.48 -1.53 2.16
CA GLU A 326 -11.37 -1.14 3.03
C GLU A 326 -10.07 -0.96 2.23
N SER A 327 -9.69 -1.97 1.43
CA SER A 327 -8.54 -1.92 0.51
C SER A 327 -8.63 -0.73 -0.46
N PHE A 328 -9.82 -0.44 -0.98
CA PHE A 328 -10.07 0.71 -1.86
C PHE A 328 -9.88 2.05 -1.12
N LEU A 329 -10.48 2.22 0.05
CA LEU A 329 -10.39 3.45 0.83
C LEU A 329 -8.96 3.72 1.33
N HIS A 330 -8.23 2.69 1.74
CA HIS A 330 -6.80 2.83 2.05
C HIS A 330 -5.98 3.20 0.82
N THR A 331 -6.22 2.56 -0.34
CA THR A 331 -5.55 2.91 -1.60
C THR A 331 -5.84 4.36 -2.00
N LEU A 332 -7.08 4.84 -1.85
CA LEU A 332 -7.48 6.23 -2.10
C LEU A 332 -6.75 7.18 -1.13
N ARG A 333 -6.69 6.83 0.16
CA ARG A 333 -5.99 7.61 1.20
C ARG A 333 -4.48 7.75 0.90
N LEU A 334 -3.80 6.70 0.41
CA LEU A 334 -2.40 6.83 -0.04
C LEU A 334 -2.29 7.79 -1.23
N HIS A 335 -3.17 7.67 -2.22
CA HIS A 335 -3.15 8.57 -3.39
C HIS A 335 -3.40 10.04 -3.01
N TRP A 336 -4.32 10.31 -2.08
CA TRP A 336 -4.65 11.67 -1.64
C TRP A 336 -3.58 12.26 -0.71
N VAL A 337 -3.19 11.53 0.33
CA VAL A 337 -2.33 12.06 1.41
C VAL A 337 -0.85 11.95 1.09
N GLU A 338 -0.40 10.87 0.45
CA GLU A 338 1.03 10.57 0.30
C GLU A 338 1.56 10.88 -1.10
N PHE A 339 0.73 10.75 -2.15
CA PHE A 339 1.08 11.04 -3.53
C PHE A 339 0.71 12.47 -3.97
N GLN A 340 -0.58 12.85 -3.95
CA GLN A 340 -1.03 14.16 -4.43
C GLN A 340 -0.40 15.33 -3.66
N SER A 341 -0.25 15.21 -2.35
CA SER A 341 0.37 16.24 -1.47
C SER A 341 1.77 16.71 -1.89
N LYS A 342 2.48 15.93 -2.73
CA LYS A 342 3.81 16.30 -3.22
C LYS A 342 3.77 17.33 -4.36
N PHE A 343 2.75 17.31 -5.21
CA PHE A 343 2.73 18.06 -6.48
C PHE A 343 1.42 18.80 -6.80
N TYR A 344 0.29 18.39 -6.21
CA TYR A 344 -1.04 18.93 -6.48
C TYR A 344 -1.38 20.03 -5.45
N LYS A 345 -1.65 21.25 -5.93
CA LYS A 345 -1.92 22.42 -5.06
C LYS A 345 -3.42 22.73 -4.86
N ALA A 346 -4.30 22.14 -5.67
CA ALA A 346 -5.76 22.28 -5.59
C ALA A 346 -6.36 23.70 -5.74
N ASP A 347 -5.57 24.75 -6.02
CA ASP A 347 -6.01 26.16 -6.14
C ASP A 347 -6.97 26.49 -7.32
N GLY A 348 -7.66 25.51 -7.92
CA GLY A 348 -8.45 25.64 -9.14
C GLY A 348 -9.96 25.56 -8.93
N TYR A 349 -10.73 26.20 -9.82
CA TYR A 349 -12.19 26.03 -9.90
C TYR A 349 -12.57 25.03 -11.00
N SER A 350 -13.68 24.32 -10.82
CA SER A 350 -14.20 23.39 -11.83
C SER A 350 -14.74 24.14 -13.04
N PHE A 351 -14.29 23.77 -14.25
CA PHE A 351 -14.79 24.38 -15.48
C PHE A 351 -16.18 23.83 -15.83
N VAL A 352 -17.22 24.61 -15.54
CA VAL A 352 -18.60 24.34 -15.96
C VAL A 352 -18.87 25.11 -17.26
N PRO A 353 -18.84 24.48 -18.44
CA PRO A 353 -19.23 25.14 -19.68
C PRO A 353 -20.75 25.40 -19.68
N TYR A 354 -21.17 26.51 -20.28
CA TYR A 354 -22.58 26.82 -20.48
C TYR A 354 -23.26 25.75 -21.36
N ARG A 355 -24.40 25.21 -20.90
CA ARG A 355 -25.20 24.21 -21.63
C ARG A 355 -26.68 24.58 -21.59
N HIS A 356 -27.28 24.86 -22.74
CA HIS A 356 -28.72 25.19 -22.85
C HIS A 356 -29.63 24.17 -22.15
N HIS A 357 -29.33 22.87 -22.21
CA HIS A 357 -30.10 21.82 -21.53
C HIS A 357 -30.18 22.01 -20.00
N GLN A 358 -29.15 22.56 -19.35
CA GLN A 358 -29.19 22.79 -17.90
C GLN A 358 -30.08 23.99 -17.55
N VAL A 359 -30.12 25.01 -18.43
CA VAL A 359 -31.04 26.15 -18.30
C VAL A 359 -32.48 25.70 -18.49
N LEU A 360 -32.77 24.97 -19.58
CA LEU A 360 -34.12 24.47 -19.87
C LEU A 360 -34.67 23.54 -18.77
N VAL A 361 -33.82 22.71 -18.14
CA VAL A 361 -34.24 21.88 -17.00
C VAL A 361 -34.48 22.71 -15.74
N ALA A 362 -33.77 23.83 -15.54
CA ALA A 362 -34.05 24.75 -14.45
C ALA A 362 -35.35 25.55 -14.67
N GLU A 363 -35.63 25.95 -15.92
CA GLU A 363 -36.88 26.63 -16.33
C GLU A 363 -38.12 25.71 -16.37
N LEU A 364 -37.93 24.39 -16.40
CA LEU A 364 -39.02 23.39 -16.36
C LEU A 364 -39.31 22.84 -14.95
N ASN A 365 -38.40 23.03 -13.99
CA ASN A 365 -38.48 22.52 -12.62
C ASN A 365 -38.65 23.63 -11.55
N GLY A 366 -38.86 24.88 -11.97
CA GLY A 366 -39.06 26.06 -11.12
C GLY A 366 -40.37 26.78 -11.40
#